data_AF-D2VA39-F1
#
_entry.id   AF-D2VA39-F1
#
_cell.length_a   1.000
_cell.length_b   1.000
_cell.length_c   1.000
_cell.angle_alpha   90.00
_cell.angle_beta   90.00
_cell.angle_gamma   90.00
#
_symmetry.space_group_name_H-M   'P 1'
#
loop_
_entity.id
_entity.type
_entity.pdbx_description
1 polymer ?
#
loop_
_entity_poly.entity_id
_entity_poly.type
_entity_poly.pdbx_seq_one_letter_code
_entity_poly.pdbx_strand_id
1 'polypeptide(L)'
;MSTAQSCNFSYKIPYFETPSEGSTHFNVGLCIGKQFKDQINEYLTRSDLPFQSIYLPYVLSKKDDQDESRRIEKEAQSTSSEGDHYALLRPWIQLVDEHFPKYVQEIRGLAAGSEQPFEWLFMLNMLNELRGKILHDERLKDKKTTKVGGCSEVFVCCKTSEMERALMAHNEDADKSMGEYSYIVKSNYLEENGSVVRSMVAYHYPGTIGGNTFGWNEYLVFGTNGKSPKKTLTESCGIPRCFINRYVYESKSIEEVHTRLEEYALLSSSGFSTNVSTRFIVKDDVNDFYQMANIELAPSLDGKEKQVSKYSIPIKRNNSDQPHYVHRRKSQAPGTDMQEQCVIPI
;
A
#
# COMPACT_ATOMS: atom_id res chain seq x y z
N MET A 1 -20.41 14.77 -37.72
CA MET A 1 -20.46 13.42 -37.12
C MET A 1 -19.04 13.03 -36.79
N SER A 2 -18.65 13.15 -35.52
CA SER A 2 -17.32 12.78 -35.04
C SER A 2 -17.29 11.26 -34.82
N THR A 3 -16.43 10.57 -35.56
CA THR A 3 -16.18 9.14 -35.40
C THR A 3 -15.50 8.91 -34.05
N ALA A 4 -16.25 8.37 -33.10
CA ALA A 4 -15.69 7.82 -31.87
C ALA A 4 -14.70 6.70 -32.26
N GLN A 5 -13.42 6.95 -32.06
CA GLN A 5 -12.40 5.90 -32.06
C GLN A 5 -12.83 4.85 -31.04
N SER A 6 -13.12 3.64 -31.49
CA SER A 6 -13.33 2.49 -30.63
C SER A 6 -12.02 2.24 -29.85
N CYS A 7 -11.98 2.64 -28.59
CA CYS A 7 -10.93 2.20 -27.68
C CYS A 7 -10.97 0.68 -27.60
N ASN A 8 -9.93 0.04 -28.14
CA ASN A 8 -9.80 -1.41 -28.16
C ASN A 8 -9.35 -1.88 -26.76
N PHE A 9 -10.30 -2.03 -25.83
CA PHE A 9 -10.03 -2.53 -24.47
C PHE A 9 -9.77 -4.04 -24.50
N SER A 10 -8.55 -4.48 -24.83
CA SER A 10 -8.16 -5.89 -24.69
C SER A 10 -7.12 -6.17 -23.61
N TYR A 11 -6.61 -5.15 -22.92
CA TYR A 11 -5.70 -5.36 -21.80
C TYR A 11 -6.49 -5.90 -20.58
N LYS A 12 -6.25 -7.18 -20.26
CA LYS A 12 -6.73 -7.81 -19.02
C LYS A 12 -5.57 -7.85 -18.04
N ILE A 13 -5.79 -7.34 -16.83
CA ILE A 13 -4.81 -7.45 -15.74
C ILE A 13 -4.62 -8.95 -15.43
N PRO A 14 -3.38 -9.47 -15.41
CA PRO A 14 -3.12 -10.87 -15.09
C PRO A 14 -3.70 -11.25 -13.72
N TYR A 15 -4.24 -12.47 -13.62
CA TYR A 15 -4.78 -13.02 -12.38
C TYR A 15 -4.07 -14.33 -12.03
N PHE A 16 -3.77 -14.51 -10.74
CA PHE A 16 -3.20 -15.75 -10.22
C PHE A 16 -3.82 -16.10 -8.87
N GLU A 17 -4.03 -17.39 -8.62
CA GLU A 17 -4.41 -17.90 -7.31
C GLU A 17 -3.28 -18.76 -6.77
N THR A 18 -2.81 -18.46 -5.55
CA THR A 18 -1.78 -19.28 -4.91
C THR A 18 -2.38 -20.61 -4.47
N PRO A 19 -1.59 -21.71 -4.46
CA PRO A 19 -2.06 -22.99 -3.93
C PRO A 19 -2.64 -22.86 -2.52
N SER A 20 -3.62 -23.70 -2.17
CA SER A 20 -4.25 -23.68 -0.84
C SER A 20 -3.49 -24.52 0.20
N GLU A 21 -2.76 -25.55 -0.21
CA GLU A 21 -2.03 -26.45 0.69
C GLU A 21 -0.59 -25.97 0.94
N GLY A 22 -0.15 -25.99 2.21
CA GLY A 22 1.21 -25.62 2.61
C GLY A 22 1.56 -24.12 2.53
N SER A 23 0.58 -23.24 2.34
CA SER A 23 0.81 -21.82 2.04
C SER A 23 1.13 -20.97 3.27
N THR A 24 2.38 -21.06 3.72
CA THR A 24 3.01 -20.05 4.58
C THR A 24 3.17 -18.73 3.83
N HIS A 25 3.41 -17.63 4.54
CA HIS A 25 3.69 -16.34 3.89
C HIS A 25 4.88 -16.43 2.92
N PHE A 26 5.95 -17.13 3.28
CA PHE A 26 7.07 -17.38 2.38
C PHE A 26 6.64 -18.12 1.12
N ASN A 27 5.85 -19.20 1.24
CA ASN A 27 5.40 -19.97 0.09
C ASN A 27 4.44 -19.19 -0.81
N VAL A 28 3.55 -18.37 -0.23
CA VAL A 28 2.71 -17.44 -0.99
C VAL A 28 3.58 -16.48 -1.81
N GLY A 29 4.54 -15.83 -1.16
CA GLY A 29 5.51 -14.98 -1.84
C GLY A 29 6.26 -15.71 -2.96
N LEU A 30 6.77 -16.91 -2.68
CA LEU A 30 7.49 -17.75 -3.63
C LEU A 30 6.65 -18.08 -4.87
N CYS A 31 5.38 -18.45 -4.68
CA CYS A 31 4.46 -18.72 -5.79
C CYS A 31 4.20 -17.48 -6.64
N ILE A 32 3.95 -16.33 -6.00
CA ILE A 32 3.76 -15.05 -6.70
C ILE A 32 5.02 -14.68 -7.50
N GLY A 33 6.18 -14.74 -6.85
CA GLY A 33 7.47 -14.43 -7.48
C GLY A 33 7.78 -15.33 -8.68
N LYS A 34 7.49 -16.63 -8.59
CA LYS A 34 7.64 -17.56 -9.73
C LYS A 34 6.67 -17.27 -10.86
N GLN A 35 5.40 -17.01 -10.52
CA GLN A 35 4.35 -16.77 -11.50
C GLN A 35 4.57 -15.49 -12.30
N PHE A 36 5.03 -14.44 -11.63
CA PHE A 36 5.23 -13.12 -12.23
C PHE A 36 6.71 -12.74 -12.37
N LYS A 37 7.59 -13.75 -12.45
CA LYS A 37 9.04 -13.58 -12.51
C LYS A 37 9.43 -12.61 -13.63
N ASP A 38 8.88 -12.80 -14.82
CA ASP A 38 9.23 -11.99 -15.98
C ASP A 38 8.78 -10.54 -15.82
N GLN A 39 7.54 -10.29 -15.35
CA GLN A 39 7.06 -8.94 -15.09
C GLN A 39 7.87 -8.22 -14.00
N ILE A 40 8.19 -8.92 -12.91
CA ILE A 40 8.99 -8.38 -11.80
C ILE A 40 10.40 -8.05 -12.30
N ASN A 41 11.02 -8.97 -13.04
CA ASN A 41 12.38 -8.80 -13.53
C ASN A 41 12.49 -7.68 -14.56
N GLU A 42 11.54 -7.61 -15.51
CA GLU A 42 11.51 -6.51 -16.48
C GLU A 42 11.35 -5.15 -15.79
N TYR A 43 10.42 -5.04 -14.83
CA TYR A 43 10.24 -3.81 -14.05
C TYR A 43 11.51 -3.40 -13.27
N LEU A 44 12.19 -4.38 -12.66
CA LEU A 44 13.37 -4.13 -11.83
C LEU A 44 14.64 -3.88 -12.64
N THR A 45 14.76 -4.33 -13.88
CA THR A 45 16.03 -4.29 -14.66
C THR A 45 16.03 -3.28 -15.79
N ARG A 46 14.86 -2.79 -16.22
CA ARG A 46 14.78 -1.75 -17.24
C ARG A 46 15.41 -0.44 -16.75
N SER A 47 16.45 -0.01 -17.45
CA SER A 47 17.25 1.17 -17.09
C SER A 47 16.49 2.49 -17.20
N ASP A 48 15.45 2.54 -18.03
CA ASP A 48 14.60 3.73 -18.22
C ASP A 48 13.56 3.90 -17.10
N LEU A 49 13.33 2.87 -16.28
CA LEU A 49 12.34 2.92 -15.21
C LEU A 49 12.90 3.57 -13.94
N PRO A 50 12.04 4.19 -13.11
CA PRO A 50 12.47 4.86 -11.87
C PRO A 50 13.22 3.98 -10.88
N PHE A 51 12.97 2.67 -10.86
CA PHE A 51 13.69 1.75 -9.98
C PHE A 51 15.20 1.77 -10.24
N GLN A 52 15.62 1.51 -11.48
CA GLN A 52 17.03 1.51 -11.86
C GLN A 52 17.62 2.92 -11.97
N SER A 53 16.87 3.89 -12.48
CA SER A 53 17.40 5.22 -12.76
C SER A 53 17.46 6.15 -11.53
N ILE A 54 16.64 5.90 -10.51
CA ILE A 54 16.48 6.81 -9.36
C ILE A 54 16.62 6.07 -8.03
N TYR A 55 15.79 5.05 -7.78
CA TYR A 55 15.63 4.48 -6.44
C TYR A 55 16.83 3.64 -6.01
N LEU A 56 17.29 2.74 -6.86
CA LEU A 56 18.46 1.89 -6.56
C LEU A 56 19.74 2.74 -6.40
N PRO A 57 20.09 3.65 -7.33
CA PRO A 57 21.24 4.54 -7.14
C PRO A 57 21.18 5.37 -5.86
N TYR A 58 20.00 5.86 -5.46
CA TYR A 58 19.84 6.61 -4.22
C TYR A 58 20.24 5.77 -3.00
N VAL A 59 19.69 4.56 -2.89
CA VAL A 59 19.98 3.63 -1.78
C VAL A 59 21.47 3.28 -1.73
N LEU A 60 22.08 3.01 -2.88
CA LEU A 60 23.49 2.65 -2.98
C LEU A 60 24.43 3.85 -2.69
N SER A 61 24.03 5.08 -3.06
CA SER A 61 24.85 6.30 -2.89
C SER A 61 24.99 6.78 -1.45
N LYS A 62 24.03 6.44 -0.58
CA LYS A 62 24.05 6.85 0.84
C LYS A 62 25.10 6.10 1.68
N LYS A 63 25.91 5.26 1.05
CA LYS A 63 27.13 4.70 1.63
C LYS A 63 28.14 5.79 2.02
N ASP A 64 28.25 6.86 1.23
CA ASP A 64 29.33 7.85 1.38
C ASP A 64 29.10 8.90 2.49
N ASP A 65 27.85 9.26 2.82
CA ASP A 65 27.57 10.28 3.84
C ASP A 65 27.82 9.75 5.28
N GLN A 66 27.63 8.45 5.52
CA GLN A 66 27.92 7.84 6.83
C GLN A 66 29.42 7.58 7.04
N ASP A 67 30.22 7.53 5.98
CA ASP A 67 31.67 7.40 6.07
C ASP A 67 32.36 8.73 6.42
N GLU A 68 31.79 9.89 6.09
CA GLU A 68 32.35 11.18 6.52
C GLU A 68 32.26 11.37 8.05
N SER A 69 31.17 10.87 8.66
CA SER A 69 31.01 10.87 10.14
C SER A 69 31.81 9.75 10.82
N ARG A 70 32.03 8.61 10.15
CA ARG A 70 32.83 7.48 10.68
C ARG A 70 34.34 7.62 10.45
N ARG A 71 34.79 8.48 9.54
CA ARG A 71 36.21 8.85 9.38
C ARG A 71 36.80 9.52 10.61
N ILE A 72 35.96 10.07 11.49
CA ILE A 72 36.38 10.63 12.77
C ILE A 72 36.53 9.54 13.86
N GLU A 73 35.97 8.33 13.67
CA GLU A 73 35.89 7.32 14.74
C GLU A 73 36.55 5.96 14.47
N LYS A 74 37.20 5.69 13.32
CA LYS A 74 37.85 4.39 13.10
C LYS A 74 39.27 4.45 12.54
N GLU A 75 40.18 4.84 13.43
CA GLU A 75 41.56 4.33 13.51
C GLU A 75 41.68 3.04 14.35
N ALA A 76 40.57 2.32 14.61
CA ALA A 76 40.62 1.06 15.33
C ALA A 76 39.81 -0.05 14.64
N GLN A 77 40.55 -1.10 14.30
CA GLN A 77 40.10 -2.46 13.97
C GLN A 77 39.68 -2.71 12.51
N SER A 78 40.69 -3.18 11.77
CA SER A 78 40.58 -3.96 10.55
C SER A 78 39.84 -5.28 10.80
N THR A 79 38.70 -5.46 10.15
CA THR A 79 38.33 -6.74 9.55
C THR A 79 37.68 -6.46 8.21
N SER A 80 38.16 -7.17 7.19
CA SER A 80 37.64 -7.21 5.83
C SER A 80 36.15 -7.57 5.81
N SER A 81 35.30 -6.65 5.38
CA SER A 81 34.01 -7.00 4.78
C SER A 81 33.81 -6.12 3.57
N GLU A 82 33.54 -6.73 2.43
CA GLU A 82 32.90 -6.05 1.31
C GLU A 82 31.71 -5.27 1.87
N GLY A 83 31.74 -3.94 1.73
CA GLY A 83 30.82 -3.07 2.45
C GLY A 83 29.37 -3.41 2.15
N ASP A 84 28.49 -3.34 3.15
CA ASP A 84 27.07 -3.58 2.91
C ASP A 84 26.47 -2.48 2.02
N HIS A 85 26.15 -2.87 0.79
CA HIS A 85 25.60 -2.00 -0.25
C HIS A 85 24.21 -1.45 0.10
N TYR A 86 23.48 -2.06 1.04
CA TYR A 86 22.09 -1.68 1.38
C TYR A 86 21.92 -1.19 2.82
N ALA A 87 22.99 -0.67 3.44
CA ALA A 87 22.98 -0.21 4.83
C ALA A 87 21.82 0.75 5.17
N LEU A 88 21.36 1.57 4.22
CA LEU A 88 20.22 2.49 4.38
C LEU A 88 18.89 1.76 4.70
N LEU A 89 18.71 0.53 4.24
CA LEU A 89 17.47 -0.23 4.42
C LEU A 89 17.42 -0.97 5.76
N ARG A 90 18.58 -1.22 6.40
CA ARG A 90 18.65 -2.05 7.62
C ARG A 90 17.69 -1.63 8.73
N PRO A 91 17.58 -0.34 9.11
CA PRO A 91 16.70 0.06 10.20
C PRO A 91 15.23 -0.26 9.89
N TRP A 92 14.83 -0.10 8.63
CA TRP A 92 13.48 -0.41 8.17
C TRP A 92 13.22 -1.92 8.16
N ILE A 93 14.19 -2.71 7.67
CA ILE A 93 14.09 -4.17 7.66
C ILE A 93 13.94 -4.68 9.10
N GLN A 94 14.77 -4.18 10.03
CA GLN A 94 14.72 -4.58 11.45
C GLN A 94 13.38 -4.23 12.09
N LEU A 95 12.93 -2.99 11.94
CA LEU A 95 11.65 -2.55 12.52
C LEU A 95 10.47 -3.34 11.95
N VAL A 96 10.44 -3.58 10.65
CA VAL A 96 9.36 -4.35 10.01
C VAL A 96 9.45 -5.83 10.39
N ASP A 97 10.63 -6.41 10.56
CA ASP A 97 10.77 -7.81 11.01
C ASP A 97 10.32 -7.99 12.46
N GLU A 98 10.52 -6.98 13.31
CA GLU A 98 10.03 -6.97 14.69
C GLU A 98 8.50 -6.95 14.76
N HIS A 99 7.84 -6.10 13.94
CA HIS A 99 6.39 -5.91 14.00
C HIS A 99 5.58 -6.78 13.03
N PHE A 100 6.17 -7.16 11.90
CA PHE A 100 5.53 -7.87 10.79
C PHE A 100 6.43 -8.95 10.17
N PRO A 101 6.98 -9.89 10.97
CA PRO A 101 7.92 -10.91 10.49
C PRO A 101 7.33 -11.76 9.36
N LYS A 102 6.03 -12.04 9.42
CA LYS A 102 5.31 -12.79 8.39
C LYS A 102 5.36 -12.11 7.02
N TYR A 103 5.26 -10.78 6.96
CA TYR A 103 5.32 -10.05 5.69
C TYR A 103 6.76 -9.90 5.18
N VAL A 104 7.74 -9.86 6.07
CA VAL A 104 9.15 -10.01 5.67
C VAL A 104 9.37 -11.36 5.01
N GLN A 105 8.83 -12.45 5.57
CA GLN A 105 8.89 -13.77 4.95
C GLN A 105 8.20 -13.83 3.59
N GLU A 106 7.05 -13.15 3.43
CA GLU A 106 6.37 -13.04 2.12
C GLU A 106 7.25 -12.35 1.07
N ILE A 107 7.94 -11.27 1.44
CA ILE A 107 8.88 -10.58 0.54
C ILE A 107 10.11 -11.46 0.23
N ARG A 108 10.64 -12.20 1.22
CA ARG A 108 11.73 -13.17 0.98
C ARG A 108 11.31 -14.27 0.02
N GLY A 109 10.08 -14.78 0.16
CA GLY A 109 9.50 -15.72 -0.78
C GLY A 109 9.41 -15.13 -2.18
N LEU A 110 8.88 -13.91 -2.29
CA LEU A 110 8.77 -13.20 -3.57
C LEU A 110 10.12 -13.04 -4.25
N ALA A 111 11.14 -12.61 -3.49
CA ALA A 111 12.51 -12.47 -3.96
C ALA A 111 13.10 -13.81 -4.44
N ALA A 112 12.90 -14.90 -3.68
CA ALA A 112 13.33 -16.23 -4.07
C ALA A 112 12.61 -16.74 -5.33
N GLY A 113 11.33 -16.39 -5.49
CA GLY A 113 10.52 -16.82 -6.62
C GLY A 113 10.84 -16.07 -7.91
N SER A 114 11.10 -14.77 -7.81
CA SER A 114 11.50 -13.94 -8.96
C SER A 114 12.99 -14.02 -9.26
N GLU A 115 13.79 -14.63 -8.38
CA GLU A 115 15.26 -14.69 -8.44
C GLU A 115 15.89 -13.29 -8.41
N GLN A 116 15.39 -12.43 -7.52
CA GLN A 116 15.86 -11.06 -7.34
C GLN A 116 16.38 -10.82 -5.91
N PRO A 117 17.27 -9.84 -5.69
CA PRO A 117 17.76 -9.52 -4.35
C PRO A 117 16.63 -9.10 -3.41
N PHE A 118 16.58 -9.65 -2.19
CA PHE A 118 15.55 -9.33 -1.19
C PHE A 118 15.39 -7.82 -0.98
N GLU A 119 16.50 -7.09 -0.93
CA GLU A 119 16.55 -5.65 -0.71
C GLU A 119 15.83 -4.88 -1.81
N TRP A 120 15.87 -5.35 -3.06
CA TRP A 120 15.17 -4.72 -4.18
C TRP A 120 13.65 -4.82 -4.00
N LEU A 121 13.16 -5.99 -3.59
CA LEU A 121 11.73 -6.18 -3.32
C LEU A 121 11.32 -5.43 -2.06
N PHE A 122 12.15 -5.42 -1.02
CA PHE A 122 11.89 -4.64 0.18
C PHE A 122 11.76 -3.14 -0.15
N MET A 123 12.64 -2.59 -1.00
CA MET A 123 12.54 -1.20 -1.49
C MET A 123 11.21 -0.91 -2.17
N LEU A 124 10.70 -1.81 -3.01
CA LEU A 124 9.40 -1.64 -3.67
C LEU A 124 8.24 -1.57 -2.64
N ASN A 125 8.33 -2.33 -1.55
CA ASN A 125 7.33 -2.35 -0.49
C ASN A 125 7.44 -1.14 0.48
N MET A 126 8.48 -0.31 0.36
CA MET A 126 8.60 0.96 1.08
C MET A 126 8.76 2.16 0.14
N LEU A 127 8.29 2.02 -1.10
CA LEU A 127 8.61 2.98 -2.16
C LEU A 127 8.05 4.38 -1.89
N ASN A 128 6.93 4.49 -1.17
CA ASN A 128 6.35 5.79 -0.82
C ASN A 128 7.22 6.54 0.18
N GLU A 129 7.77 5.83 1.16
CA GLU A 129 8.68 6.37 2.15
C GLU A 129 10.02 6.75 1.51
N LEU A 130 10.53 5.92 0.59
CA LEU A 130 11.75 6.22 -0.17
C LEU A 130 11.56 7.45 -1.07
N ARG A 131 10.42 7.56 -1.76
CA ARG A 131 10.05 8.76 -2.54
C ARG A 131 10.02 10.01 -1.66
N GLY A 132 9.47 9.89 -0.45
CA GLY A 132 9.50 10.97 0.54
C GLY A 132 10.92 11.44 0.84
N LYS A 133 11.84 10.51 1.14
CA LYS A 133 13.26 10.85 1.37
C LYS A 133 13.92 11.53 0.17
N ILE A 134 13.69 11.00 -1.04
CA ILE A 134 14.30 11.55 -2.26
C ILE A 134 13.77 12.95 -2.57
N LEU A 135 12.48 13.19 -2.38
CA LEU A 135 11.86 14.51 -2.57
C LEU A 135 12.42 15.57 -1.61
N HIS A 136 12.85 15.16 -0.42
CA HIS A 136 13.46 16.04 0.58
C HIS A 136 15.00 16.10 0.48
N ASP A 137 15.64 15.34 -0.42
CA ASP A 137 17.09 15.40 -0.64
C ASP A 137 17.41 16.56 -1.59
N GLU A 138 17.97 17.64 -1.03
CA GLU A 138 18.38 18.86 -1.74
C GLU A 138 19.25 18.58 -2.98
N ARG A 139 20.06 17.52 -2.95
CA ARG A 139 20.97 17.15 -4.05
C ARG A 139 20.24 16.58 -5.27
N LEU A 140 18.99 16.15 -5.08
CA LEU A 140 18.18 15.47 -6.09
C LEU A 140 16.93 16.27 -6.50
N LYS A 141 16.81 17.53 -6.07
CA LYS A 141 15.67 18.42 -6.39
C LYS A 141 15.35 18.52 -7.88
N ASP A 142 16.37 18.44 -8.74
CA ASP A 142 16.22 18.51 -10.20
C ASP A 142 15.86 17.17 -10.85
N LYS A 143 16.04 16.05 -10.13
CA LYS A 143 15.60 14.74 -10.62
C LYS A 143 14.09 14.67 -10.43
N LYS A 144 13.36 14.73 -11.55
CA LYS A 144 11.90 14.54 -11.61
C LYS A 144 11.52 13.20 -10.99
N THR A 145 11.23 13.16 -9.70
CA THR A 145 10.45 12.06 -9.14
C THR A 145 9.05 12.19 -9.70
N THR A 146 8.51 11.10 -10.26
CA THR A 146 7.15 11.04 -10.78
C THR A 146 6.17 11.56 -9.74
N LYS A 147 5.27 12.49 -10.13
CA LYS A 147 4.21 12.98 -9.24
C LYS A 147 3.47 11.78 -8.64
N VAL A 148 3.26 11.80 -7.33
CA VAL A 148 2.38 10.83 -6.68
C VAL A 148 0.98 11.02 -7.29
N GLY A 149 0.44 10.00 -7.96
CA GLY A 149 -0.90 10.04 -8.53
C GLY A 149 -2.00 10.15 -7.45
N GLY A 150 -3.23 10.41 -7.87
CA GLY A 150 -4.35 10.66 -6.96
C GLY A 150 -5.46 9.63 -7.13
N CYS A 151 -5.48 8.59 -6.30
CA CYS A 151 -6.58 7.63 -6.33
C CYS A 151 -7.89 8.26 -5.85
N SER A 152 -9.00 7.78 -6.39
CA SER A 152 -10.36 8.09 -5.96
C SER A 152 -11.14 6.81 -5.68
N GLU A 153 -12.04 6.90 -4.73
CA GLU A 153 -12.96 5.84 -4.37
C GLU A 153 -14.40 6.35 -4.55
N VAL A 154 -15.26 5.52 -5.11
CA VAL A 154 -16.69 5.78 -5.27
C VAL A 154 -17.45 4.63 -4.66
N PHE A 155 -18.40 4.94 -3.80
CA PHE A 155 -19.37 3.99 -3.30
C PHE A 155 -20.77 4.41 -3.67
N VAL A 156 -21.51 3.45 -4.22
CA VAL A 156 -22.90 3.61 -4.60
C VAL A 156 -23.68 2.52 -3.90
N CYS A 157 -24.67 2.93 -3.12
CA CYS A 157 -25.64 1.99 -2.57
C CYS A 157 -27.02 2.27 -3.14
N CYS A 158 -27.68 1.21 -3.59
CA CYS A 158 -29.04 1.26 -4.10
C CYS A 158 -29.88 0.27 -3.31
N LYS A 159 -30.83 0.81 -2.53
CA LYS A 159 -31.89 0.05 -1.87
C LYS A 159 -33.22 0.50 -2.45
N THR A 160 -33.90 -0.40 -3.13
CA THR A 160 -35.26 -0.21 -3.65
C THR A 160 -36.13 -1.37 -3.18
N SER A 161 -37.44 -1.29 -3.38
CA SER A 161 -38.36 -2.40 -3.08
C SER A 161 -38.06 -3.66 -3.90
N GLU A 162 -37.33 -3.55 -5.01
CA GLU A 162 -37.07 -4.63 -5.96
C GLU A 162 -35.61 -5.07 -6.02
N MET A 163 -34.68 -4.25 -5.50
CA MET A 163 -33.24 -4.46 -5.64
C MET A 163 -32.46 -3.84 -4.49
N GLU A 164 -31.53 -4.61 -3.93
CA GLU A 164 -30.53 -4.17 -2.95
C GLU A 164 -29.13 -4.50 -3.50
N ARG A 165 -28.35 -3.45 -3.80
CA ARG A 165 -27.00 -3.55 -4.37
C ARG A 165 -26.09 -2.51 -3.75
N ALA A 166 -24.84 -2.89 -3.50
CA ALA A 166 -23.74 -1.97 -3.21
C ALA A 166 -22.64 -2.13 -4.25
N LEU A 167 -22.01 -1.03 -4.61
CA LEU A 167 -20.84 -0.96 -5.48
C LEU A 167 -19.78 -0.12 -4.78
N MET A 168 -18.56 -0.65 -4.72
CA MET A 168 -17.35 0.10 -4.37
C MET A 168 -16.43 0.07 -5.60
N ALA A 169 -15.94 1.23 -6.02
CA ALA A 169 -15.18 1.41 -7.24
C ALA A 169 -13.96 2.30 -6.99
N HIS A 170 -12.80 1.79 -7.40
CA HIS A 170 -11.50 2.40 -7.18
C HIS A 170 -10.82 2.71 -8.52
N ASN A 171 -10.26 3.91 -8.69
CA ASN A 171 -9.23 4.15 -9.71
C ASN A 171 -7.86 4.24 -9.05
N GLU A 172 -6.90 3.48 -9.57
CA GLU A 172 -5.52 3.55 -9.13
C GLU A 172 -4.72 4.43 -10.10
N ASP A 173 -4.25 5.56 -9.59
CA ASP A 173 -3.41 6.50 -10.34
C ASP A 173 -1.96 6.38 -9.85
N ALA A 174 -1.13 5.71 -10.65
CA ALA A 174 0.29 5.54 -10.36
C ALA A 174 1.17 5.86 -11.56
N ASP A 175 2.49 5.67 -11.40
CA ASP A 175 3.39 5.75 -12.53
C ASP A 175 2.94 4.75 -13.61
N LYS A 176 3.00 5.16 -14.89
CA LYS A 176 2.49 4.34 -16.00
C LYS A 176 3.10 2.94 -15.99
N SER A 177 4.41 2.84 -15.69
CA SER A 177 5.10 1.56 -15.62
C SER A 177 4.50 0.65 -14.56
N MET A 178 4.07 1.18 -13.41
CA MET A 178 3.44 0.37 -12.37
C MET A 178 2.19 -0.36 -12.90
N GLY A 179 1.31 0.35 -13.62
CA GLY A 179 0.10 -0.26 -14.19
C GLY A 179 0.37 -1.31 -15.28
N GLU A 180 1.46 -1.16 -16.04
CA GLU A 180 1.85 -2.10 -17.11
C GLU A 180 2.33 -3.46 -16.57
N TYR A 181 2.88 -3.50 -15.34
CA TYR A 181 3.40 -4.75 -14.74
C TYR A 181 2.58 -5.26 -13.54
N SER A 182 1.49 -4.57 -13.19
CA SER A 182 0.62 -4.99 -12.09
C SER A 182 -0.15 -6.28 -12.40
N TYR A 183 -0.54 -6.96 -11.33
CA TYR A 183 -1.30 -8.20 -11.39
C TYR A 183 -2.26 -8.31 -10.19
N ILE A 184 -3.26 -9.18 -10.29
CA ILE A 184 -4.19 -9.50 -9.21
C ILE A 184 -3.86 -10.89 -8.69
N VAL A 185 -3.78 -11.03 -7.38
CA VAL A 185 -3.52 -12.32 -6.72
C VAL A 185 -4.63 -12.64 -5.75
N LYS A 186 -5.14 -13.87 -5.82
CA LYS A 186 -5.86 -14.51 -4.70
C LYS A 186 -4.86 -15.33 -3.89
N SER A 187 -4.49 -14.80 -2.74
CA SER A 187 -3.56 -15.43 -1.82
C SER A 187 -4.30 -16.23 -0.76
N ASN A 188 -3.92 -17.49 -0.60
CA ASN A 188 -4.44 -18.40 0.41
C ASN A 188 -3.37 -18.58 1.50
N TYR A 189 -3.70 -18.30 2.76
CA TYR A 189 -2.75 -18.36 3.89
C TYR A 189 -3.20 -19.40 4.93
N LEU A 190 -2.23 -20.18 5.44
CA LEU A 190 -2.41 -21.17 6.49
C LEU A 190 -1.89 -20.66 7.85
N GLU A 191 -2.50 -21.11 8.95
CA GLU A 191 -1.96 -20.93 10.30
C GLU A 191 -0.77 -21.88 10.47
N GLU A 192 0.07 -21.64 11.47
CA GLU A 192 1.20 -22.53 11.81
C GLU A 192 0.74 -23.97 12.12
N ASN A 193 -0.51 -24.15 12.54
CA ASN A 193 -1.12 -25.45 12.79
C ASN A 193 -1.67 -26.16 11.52
N GLY A 194 -1.48 -25.58 10.34
CA GLY A 194 -1.90 -26.16 9.06
C GLY A 194 -3.37 -25.97 8.68
N SER A 195 -4.17 -25.27 9.49
CA SER A 195 -5.56 -24.93 9.12
C SER A 195 -5.60 -23.80 8.09
N VAL A 196 -6.52 -23.89 7.10
CA VAL A 196 -6.81 -22.79 6.17
C VAL A 196 -7.44 -21.66 6.96
N VAL A 197 -6.81 -20.49 6.95
CA VAL A 197 -7.24 -19.39 7.81
C VAL A 197 -7.90 -18.29 7.03
N ARG A 198 -7.28 -17.88 5.91
CA ARG A 198 -7.60 -16.61 5.26
C ARG A 198 -7.33 -16.71 3.75
N SER A 199 -8.29 -16.23 2.95
CA SER A 199 -8.08 -15.94 1.53
C SER A 199 -8.32 -14.45 1.30
N MET A 200 -7.45 -13.83 0.51
CA MET A 200 -7.53 -12.41 0.16
C MET A 200 -7.24 -12.27 -1.33
N VAL A 201 -8.04 -11.47 -2.02
CA VAL A 201 -7.74 -11.03 -3.38
C VAL A 201 -7.25 -9.59 -3.32
N ALA A 202 -6.11 -9.29 -3.91
CA ALA A 202 -5.58 -7.95 -3.96
C ALA A 202 -4.98 -7.63 -5.32
N TYR A 203 -4.98 -6.34 -5.67
CA TYR A 203 -4.13 -5.81 -6.72
C TYR A 203 -2.73 -5.56 -6.17
N HIS A 204 -1.73 -5.98 -6.93
CA HIS A 204 -0.32 -5.86 -6.59
C HIS A 204 0.38 -5.00 -7.63
N TYR A 205 1.22 -4.10 -7.13
CA TYR A 205 2.30 -3.57 -7.95
C TYR A 205 3.35 -4.67 -8.18
N PRO A 206 4.14 -4.57 -9.26
CA PRO A 206 5.21 -5.53 -9.51
C PRO A 206 6.11 -5.62 -8.28
N GLY A 207 6.28 -6.83 -7.75
CA GLY A 207 7.19 -7.10 -6.65
C GLY A 207 6.72 -6.66 -5.25
N THR A 208 5.46 -6.23 -5.09
CA THR A 208 4.91 -5.85 -3.79
C THR A 208 4.01 -6.93 -3.19
N ILE A 209 3.88 -6.92 -1.86
CA ILE A 209 2.80 -7.62 -1.16
C ILE A 209 1.46 -6.89 -1.40
N GLY A 210 0.35 -7.57 -1.09
CA GLY A 210 -0.98 -7.01 -1.26
C GLY A 210 -1.29 -5.89 -0.27
N GLY A 211 -2.29 -5.06 -0.56
CA GLY A 211 -2.82 -4.07 0.38
C GLY A 211 -2.52 -2.61 0.06
N ASN A 212 -1.64 -2.30 -0.90
CA ASN A 212 -1.28 -0.91 -1.19
C ASN A 212 -2.20 -0.19 -2.20
N THR A 213 -3.26 -0.86 -2.67
CA THR A 213 -4.19 -0.38 -3.72
C THR A 213 -5.62 -0.74 -3.37
N PHE A 214 -6.18 -1.83 -3.90
CA PHE A 214 -7.51 -2.34 -3.58
C PHE A 214 -7.50 -3.87 -3.45
N GLY A 215 -8.52 -4.40 -2.81
CA GLY A 215 -8.68 -5.83 -2.60
C GLY A 215 -9.89 -6.17 -1.76
N TRP A 216 -10.09 -7.46 -1.50
CA TRP A 216 -11.16 -7.93 -0.64
C TRP A 216 -10.77 -9.24 0.02
N ASN A 217 -11.37 -9.50 1.16
CA ASN A 217 -11.30 -10.79 1.84
C ASN A 217 -12.73 -11.37 1.99
N GLU A 218 -12.90 -12.37 2.85
CA GLU A 218 -14.20 -12.98 3.08
C GLU A 218 -15.25 -11.98 3.62
N TYR A 219 -14.82 -10.96 4.35
CA TYR A 219 -15.65 -10.07 5.15
C TYR A 219 -15.79 -8.66 4.56
N LEU A 220 -14.71 -8.13 3.99
CA LEU A 220 -14.56 -6.71 3.66
C LEU A 220 -14.02 -6.50 2.24
N VAL A 221 -14.40 -5.36 1.65
CA VAL A 221 -13.83 -4.80 0.42
C VAL A 221 -13.04 -3.54 0.82
N PHE A 222 -11.85 -3.37 0.26
CA PHE A 222 -10.88 -2.35 0.62
C PHE A 222 -10.42 -1.56 -0.60
N GLY A 223 -10.18 -0.26 -0.39
CA GLY A 223 -9.48 0.64 -1.29
C GLY A 223 -8.56 1.56 -0.49
N THR A 224 -7.34 1.76 -0.96
CA THR A 224 -6.28 2.47 -0.26
C THR A 224 -5.84 3.65 -1.11
N ASN A 225 -5.98 4.85 -0.56
CA ASN A 225 -5.59 6.07 -1.26
C ASN A 225 -4.35 6.65 -0.57
N GLY A 226 -3.29 6.86 -1.35
CA GLY A 226 -2.10 7.54 -0.85
C GLY A 226 -2.41 8.99 -0.44
N LYS A 227 -2.00 9.38 0.77
CA LYS A 227 -2.00 10.77 1.21
C LYS A 227 -0.57 11.26 1.31
N SER A 228 -0.38 12.57 1.18
CA SER A 228 0.95 13.19 1.23
C SER A 228 0.97 14.21 2.37
N PRO A 229 1.07 13.76 3.63
CA PRO A 229 1.22 14.69 4.75
C PRO A 229 2.50 15.51 4.55
N LYS A 230 2.48 16.78 4.96
CA LYS A 230 3.63 17.70 4.82
C LYS A 230 4.86 17.22 5.59
N LYS A 231 4.65 16.44 6.65
CA LYS A 231 5.68 15.87 7.51
C LYS A 231 5.47 14.36 7.58
N THR A 232 6.55 13.61 7.50
CA THR A 232 6.58 12.15 7.56
C THR A 232 7.68 11.71 8.53
N LEU A 233 7.60 10.48 9.03
CA LEU A 233 8.64 9.90 9.90
C LEU A 233 9.72 9.18 9.09
N THR A 234 9.98 9.64 7.86
CA THR A 234 11.00 9.01 7.00
C THR A 234 12.39 9.12 7.61
N GLU A 235 12.72 10.24 8.25
CA GLU A 235 14.02 10.43 8.89
C GLU A 235 14.23 9.56 10.13
N SER A 236 13.19 9.40 10.95
CA SER A 236 13.23 8.56 12.16
C SER A 236 12.93 7.08 11.91
N CYS A 237 12.69 6.68 10.66
CA CYS A 237 12.36 5.30 10.25
C CYS A 237 11.13 4.74 10.98
N GLY A 238 9.93 5.14 10.58
CA GLY A 238 8.70 4.44 10.99
C GLY A 238 8.42 3.18 10.16
N ILE A 239 7.26 2.58 10.32
CA ILE A 239 6.79 1.43 9.54
C ILE A 239 6.25 1.93 8.18
N PRO A 240 6.68 1.36 7.03
CA PRO A 240 6.15 1.72 5.73
C PRO A 240 4.67 1.37 5.62
N ARG A 241 3.89 2.23 4.96
CA ARG A 241 2.42 2.05 4.87
C ARG A 241 1.99 0.72 4.26
N CYS A 242 2.81 0.13 3.37
CA CYS A 242 2.46 -1.13 2.70
C CYS A 242 2.25 -2.26 3.70
N PHE A 243 3.06 -2.32 4.76
CA PHE A 243 2.95 -3.35 5.80
C PHE A 243 1.72 -3.15 6.68
N ILE A 244 1.45 -1.90 7.08
CA ILE A 244 0.23 -1.56 7.85
C ILE A 244 -1.01 -1.87 7.02
N ASN A 245 -1.02 -1.49 5.75
CA ASN A 245 -2.15 -1.79 4.85
C ASN A 245 -2.35 -3.29 4.65
N ARG A 246 -1.27 -4.05 4.44
CA ARG A 246 -1.32 -5.51 4.32
C ARG A 246 -1.96 -6.13 5.57
N TYR A 247 -1.59 -5.64 6.75
CA TYR A 247 -2.20 -6.04 8.02
C TYR A 247 -3.67 -5.68 8.08
N VAL A 248 -4.05 -4.46 7.70
CA VAL A 248 -5.44 -3.99 7.71
C VAL A 248 -6.34 -4.81 6.77
N TYR A 249 -5.83 -5.27 5.63
CA TYR A 249 -6.61 -6.08 4.70
C TYR A 249 -6.97 -7.49 5.24
N GLU A 250 -6.40 -7.89 6.37
CA GLU A 250 -6.78 -9.12 7.07
C GLU A 250 -7.89 -8.92 8.12
N SER A 251 -8.45 -7.71 8.23
CA SER A 251 -9.54 -7.41 9.17
C SER A 251 -10.86 -8.07 8.77
N LYS A 252 -11.68 -8.39 9.77
CA LYS A 252 -13.00 -9.02 9.62
C LYS A 252 -14.17 -8.07 9.84
N SER A 253 -13.91 -6.88 10.38
CA SER A 253 -14.89 -5.80 10.57
C SER A 253 -14.26 -4.42 10.37
N ILE A 254 -15.09 -3.40 10.14
CA ILE A 254 -14.65 -2.00 10.03
C ILE A 254 -14.03 -1.52 11.36
N GLU A 255 -14.52 -2.02 12.48
CA GLU A 255 -13.99 -1.74 13.81
C GLU A 255 -12.58 -2.31 13.96
N GLU A 256 -12.35 -3.53 13.48
CA GLU A 256 -11.01 -4.13 13.49
C GLU A 256 -10.05 -3.37 12.56
N VAL A 257 -10.51 -2.86 11.41
CA VAL A 257 -9.72 -1.93 10.57
C VAL A 257 -9.28 -0.71 11.38
N HIS A 258 -10.21 -0.08 12.11
CA HIS A 258 -9.89 1.08 12.95
C HIS A 258 -8.85 0.74 14.02
N THR A 259 -9.08 -0.33 14.79
CA THR A 259 -8.18 -0.76 15.86
C THR A 259 -6.77 -1.07 15.34
N ARG A 260 -6.64 -1.77 14.21
CA ARG A 260 -5.33 -2.08 13.61
C ARG A 260 -4.60 -0.83 13.12
N LEU A 261 -5.32 0.16 12.61
CA LEU A 261 -4.72 1.46 12.25
C LEU A 261 -4.27 2.23 13.50
N GLU A 262 -5.07 2.25 14.57
CA GLU A 262 -4.71 2.87 15.84
C GLU A 262 -3.51 2.21 16.53
N GLU A 263 -3.34 0.89 16.37
CA GLU A 263 -2.22 0.13 16.92
C GLU A 263 -0.88 0.65 16.41
N TYR A 264 -0.79 0.95 15.11
CA TYR A 264 0.45 1.37 14.46
C TYR A 264 0.52 2.88 14.15
N ALA A 265 -0.45 3.67 14.61
CA ALA A 265 -0.52 5.11 14.34
C ALA A 265 0.72 5.88 14.81
N LEU A 266 1.32 5.49 15.94
CA LEU A 266 2.53 6.12 16.47
C LEU A 266 3.80 5.73 15.69
N LEU A 267 3.76 4.62 14.94
CA LEU A 267 4.90 4.08 14.23
C LEU A 267 4.82 4.28 12.72
N SER A 268 3.69 4.70 12.15
CA SER A 268 3.55 4.83 10.70
C SER A 268 4.47 5.92 10.12
N SER A 269 5.18 5.59 9.03
CA SER A 269 6.05 6.53 8.34
C SER A 269 5.34 7.57 7.50
N SER A 270 4.21 7.19 6.90
CA SER A 270 3.50 8.01 5.93
C SER A 270 2.00 8.02 6.19
N GLY A 271 1.28 8.86 5.45
CA GLY A 271 -0.16 8.99 5.56
C GLY A 271 -0.89 8.30 4.42
N PHE A 272 -2.07 7.76 4.72
CA PHE A 272 -2.95 7.13 3.74
C PHE A 272 -4.39 7.10 4.26
N SER A 273 -5.31 6.77 3.35
CA SER A 273 -6.71 6.55 3.65
C SER A 273 -7.08 5.12 3.28
N THR A 274 -7.75 4.44 4.19
CA THR A 274 -8.38 3.13 3.96
C THR A 274 -9.88 3.35 3.82
N ASN A 275 -10.38 3.20 2.60
CA ASN A 275 -11.80 3.07 2.30
C ASN A 275 -12.17 1.60 2.46
N VAL A 276 -13.23 1.32 3.21
CA VAL A 276 -13.63 -0.05 3.52
C VAL A 276 -15.14 -0.19 3.54
N SER A 277 -15.66 -1.27 2.97
CA SER A 277 -17.07 -1.64 3.04
C SER A 277 -17.25 -3.10 3.42
N THR A 278 -18.36 -3.43 4.07
CA THR A 278 -18.74 -4.81 4.34
C THR A 278 -19.13 -5.51 3.04
N ARG A 279 -18.74 -6.78 2.90
CA ARG A 279 -19.10 -7.59 1.73
C ARG A 279 -20.54 -8.07 1.77
N PHE A 280 -21.11 -8.13 2.97
CA PHE A 280 -22.49 -8.54 3.23
C PHE A 280 -23.23 -7.47 4.03
N ILE A 281 -24.56 -7.56 3.98
CA ILE A 281 -25.45 -6.75 4.81
C ILE A 281 -25.19 -7.06 6.28
N VAL A 282 -24.93 -6.02 7.07
CA VAL A 282 -24.85 -6.11 8.52
C VAL A 282 -26.25 -5.86 9.06
N LYS A 283 -26.70 -6.76 9.94
CA LYS A 283 -27.94 -6.56 10.69
C LYS A 283 -27.62 -5.73 11.92
N ASP A 284 -28.20 -4.55 12.03
CA ASP A 284 -28.17 -3.74 13.24
C ASP A 284 -29.59 -3.30 13.61
N ASP A 285 -29.79 -2.88 14.86
CA ASP A 285 -31.11 -2.49 15.39
C ASP A 285 -31.74 -1.27 14.68
N VAL A 286 -30.96 -0.59 13.83
CA VAL A 286 -31.26 0.71 13.22
C VAL A 286 -31.53 0.57 11.72
N ASN A 287 -30.75 -0.19 10.96
CA ASN A 287 -30.88 -0.48 9.52
C ASN A 287 -30.08 -1.74 9.09
N ASP A 288 -30.76 -2.75 8.54
CA ASP A 288 -30.09 -3.83 7.81
C ASP A 288 -29.47 -3.28 6.51
N PHE A 289 -28.16 -3.08 6.47
CA PHE A 289 -27.48 -2.59 5.26
C PHE A 289 -25.96 -2.85 5.17
N TYR A 290 -25.38 -2.55 4.01
CA TYR A 290 -23.93 -2.50 3.82
C TYR A 290 -23.35 -1.30 4.59
N GLN A 291 -22.31 -1.54 5.37
CA GLN A 291 -21.58 -0.48 6.06
C GLN A 291 -20.40 -0.04 5.21
N MET A 292 -20.04 1.24 5.30
CA MET A 292 -18.81 1.76 4.71
C MET A 292 -18.21 2.84 5.61
N ALA A 293 -16.89 2.84 5.68
CA ALA A 293 -16.13 3.88 6.32
C ALA A 293 -14.90 4.27 5.50
N ASN A 294 -14.48 5.51 5.69
CA ASN A 294 -13.15 5.98 5.35
C ASN A 294 -12.39 6.18 6.66
N ILE A 295 -11.19 5.61 6.75
CA ILE A 295 -10.33 5.77 7.92
C ILE A 295 -8.99 6.32 7.44
N GLU A 296 -8.62 7.52 7.89
CA GLU A 296 -7.36 8.15 7.53
C GLU A 296 -6.35 7.98 8.67
N LEU A 297 -5.11 7.68 8.28
CA LEU A 297 -3.97 7.62 9.17
C LEU A 297 -2.93 8.63 8.71
N ALA A 298 -2.39 9.40 9.66
CA ALA A 298 -1.20 10.20 9.46
C ALA A 298 -0.09 9.82 10.47
N PRO A 299 1.18 10.09 10.17
CA PRO A 299 2.28 9.87 11.10
C PRO A 299 2.14 10.74 12.37
N SER A 300 2.46 10.17 13.53
CA SER A 300 2.58 10.91 14.80
C SER A 300 3.87 11.74 14.81
N LEU A 301 3.78 13.07 14.85
CA LEU A 301 4.96 13.94 14.77
C LEU A 301 5.64 14.16 16.12
N ASP A 302 4.92 13.99 17.22
CA ASP A 302 5.41 14.14 18.58
C ASP A 302 5.69 12.78 19.27
N GLY A 303 5.34 11.68 18.58
CA GLY A 303 5.44 10.32 19.10
C GLY A 303 4.44 10.02 20.23
N LYS A 304 3.46 10.89 20.46
CA LYS A 304 2.53 10.80 21.60
C LYS A 304 1.07 10.75 21.14
N GLU A 305 0.72 11.58 20.15
CA GLU A 305 -0.65 11.66 19.66
C GLU A 305 -0.85 10.79 18.42
N LYS A 306 -1.85 9.91 18.49
CA LYS A 306 -2.31 9.12 17.36
C LYS A 306 -3.11 10.01 16.41
N GLN A 307 -2.76 9.99 15.13
CA GLN A 307 -3.45 10.75 14.09
C GLN A 307 -4.28 9.80 13.23
N VAL A 308 -5.41 9.35 13.77
CA VAL A 308 -6.37 8.47 13.08
C VAL A 308 -7.75 9.12 13.12
N SER A 309 -8.43 9.17 11.97
CA SER A 309 -9.81 9.66 11.88
C SER A 309 -10.69 8.65 11.15
N LYS A 310 -11.92 8.44 11.64
CA LYS A 310 -12.92 7.57 11.02
C LYS A 310 -14.12 8.38 10.61
N TYR A 311 -14.51 8.26 9.34
CA TYR A 311 -15.78 8.75 8.82
C TYR A 311 -16.63 7.57 8.38
N SER A 312 -17.67 7.26 9.15
CA SER A 312 -18.68 6.28 8.75
C SER A 312 -19.72 6.95 7.86
N ILE A 313 -20.05 6.33 6.73
CA ILE A 313 -21.02 6.89 5.80
C ILE A 313 -22.43 6.64 6.33
N PRO A 314 -23.24 7.69 6.55
CA PRO A 314 -24.58 7.52 7.10
C PRO A 314 -25.52 6.88 6.09
N ILE A 315 -26.32 5.93 6.55
CA ILE A 315 -27.38 5.30 5.76
C ILE A 315 -28.67 6.12 5.97
N LYS A 316 -29.12 6.85 4.94
CA LYS A 316 -30.38 7.60 5.00
C LYS A 316 -31.57 6.64 4.73
N ARG A 317 -32.62 6.74 5.55
CA ARG A 317 -33.82 5.88 5.52
C ARG A 317 -34.83 6.19 4.40
N ASN A 318 -34.75 7.35 3.75
CA ASN A 318 -35.76 7.78 2.78
C ASN A 318 -35.33 7.50 1.34
N ASN A 319 -36.21 6.82 0.59
CA ASN A 319 -36.06 6.43 -0.83
C ASN A 319 -35.76 7.57 -1.83
N SER A 320 -35.78 8.84 -1.41
CA SER A 320 -35.54 9.98 -2.30
C SER A 320 -34.06 10.32 -2.49
N ASP A 321 -33.18 9.92 -1.56
CA ASP A 321 -31.74 10.23 -1.60
C ASP A 321 -30.95 8.92 -1.61
N GLN A 322 -30.44 8.50 -2.76
CA GLN A 322 -29.50 7.37 -2.82
C GLN A 322 -28.17 7.79 -2.15
N PRO A 323 -27.64 7.06 -1.16
CA PRO A 323 -26.37 7.41 -0.55
C PRO A 323 -25.24 7.10 -1.53
N HIS A 324 -24.76 8.15 -2.20
CA HIS A 324 -23.54 8.13 -2.99
C HIS A 324 -22.41 8.76 -2.18
N TYR A 325 -21.24 8.13 -2.21
CA TYR A 325 -20.03 8.64 -1.58
C TYR A 325 -18.89 8.66 -2.59
N VAL A 326 -18.18 9.78 -2.63
CA VAL A 326 -17.00 9.95 -3.47
C VAL A 326 -15.87 10.49 -2.60
N HIS A 327 -14.81 9.72 -2.47
CA HIS A 327 -13.58 10.14 -1.84
C HIS A 327 -12.51 10.38 -2.90
N ARG A 328 -11.94 11.58 -2.92
CA ARG A 328 -10.86 11.94 -3.83
C ARG A 328 -9.71 12.58 -3.07
N ARG A 329 -8.49 12.40 -3.57
CA ARG A 329 -7.37 13.24 -3.14
C ARG A 329 -7.63 14.69 -3.60
N LYS A 330 -7.83 15.62 -2.65
CA LYS A 330 -7.89 17.06 -2.94
C LYS A 330 -6.50 17.50 -3.41
N SER A 331 -6.37 18.05 -4.61
CA SER A 331 -5.12 18.71 -5.04
C SER A 331 -4.91 19.94 -4.16
N GLN A 332 -3.85 19.97 -3.34
CA GLN A 332 -3.51 21.18 -2.59
C GLN A 332 -3.09 22.29 -3.56
N ALA A 333 -3.83 23.41 -3.55
CA ALA A 333 -3.24 24.69 -3.91
C ALA A 333 -2.22 25.08 -2.80
N PRO A 334 -1.11 25.75 -3.12
CA PRO A 334 -0.15 26.19 -2.10
C PRO A 334 -0.84 27.15 -1.11
N GLY A 335 -0.73 26.87 0.20
CA GLY A 335 -1.06 27.85 1.25
C GLY A 335 -2.32 27.62 2.09
N THR A 336 -3.08 26.53 1.90
CA THR A 336 -4.23 26.22 2.78
C THR A 336 -3.92 25.09 3.76
N ASP A 337 -4.22 25.29 5.04
CA ASP A 337 -4.22 24.25 6.07
C ASP A 337 -5.25 23.15 5.77
N MET A 338 -5.10 22.00 6.45
CA MET A 338 -5.99 20.84 6.31
C MET A 338 -7.43 21.21 6.68
N GLN A 339 -8.18 21.73 5.71
CA GLN A 339 -9.63 21.81 5.77
C GLN A 339 -10.23 20.58 5.11
N GLU A 340 -11.21 20.03 5.81
CA GLU A 340 -12.07 18.89 5.50
C GLU A 340 -12.19 18.58 4.00
N GLN A 341 -12.06 17.28 3.74
CA GLN A 341 -12.27 16.71 2.43
C GLN A 341 -13.72 16.92 2.02
N CYS A 342 -13.92 17.23 0.74
CA CYS A 342 -15.20 17.59 0.19
C CYS A 342 -16.09 16.32 0.14
N VAL A 343 -16.96 16.17 1.14
CA VAL A 343 -18.10 15.28 1.10
C VAL A 343 -19.10 15.92 0.14
N ILE A 344 -19.22 15.40 -1.07
CA ILE A 344 -20.25 15.82 -2.02
C ILE A 344 -21.33 14.75 -2.00
N PRO A 345 -22.43 14.93 -1.25
CA PRO A 345 -23.67 14.24 -1.60
C PRO A 345 -24.06 14.74 -3.00
N ILE A 346 -24.16 13.83 -3.97
CA ILE A 346 -24.67 14.14 -5.31
C ILE A 346 -26.19 14.21 -5.24
#